data_AF-A0A917XT97-F1
#
_entry.id   AF-A0A917XT97-F1
#
_cell.length_a   1.000
_cell.length_b   1.000
_cell.length_c   1.000
_cell.angle_alpha   90.00
_cell.angle_beta   90.00
_cell.angle_gamma   90.00
#
_symmetry.space_group_name_H-M   'P 1'
#
loop_
_entity.id
_entity.type
_entity.pdbx_description
1 polymer ?
#
loop_
_entity_poly.entity_id
_entity_poly.type
_entity_poly.pdbx_seq_one_letter_code
_entity_poly.pdbx_strand_id
1 'polypeptide(L)'
;MGEILVVYELSKAVATRVPRGEERPVRRVHAAPTAPGAPTATGPRTLCGKDTFAMETTCWKPSEHPETHWYPEEYASVLCPDCDAVMET
;
A
#
# COMPACT_ATOMS: atom_id res chain seq x y z
N MET A 1 -6.76 -0.85 -18.07
CA MET A 1 -6.49 -1.23 -16.67
C MET A 1 -6.35 0.05 -15.88
N GLY A 2 -7.04 0.17 -14.75
CA GLY A 2 -6.83 1.31 -13.85
C GLY A 2 -5.40 1.28 -13.30
N GLU A 3 -4.83 2.44 -13.02
CA GLU A 3 -3.50 2.54 -12.43
C GLU A 3 -3.50 1.88 -11.04
N ILE A 4 -2.37 1.30 -10.65
CA ILE A 4 -2.17 0.72 -9.31
C ILE A 4 -1.46 1.76 -8.45
N LEU A 5 -1.91 1.93 -7.22
CA LEU A 5 -1.25 2.68 -6.17
C LEU A 5 -0.81 1.74 -5.06
N VAL A 6 0.25 2.11 -4.37
CA VAL A 6 0.70 1.39 -3.18
C VAL A 6 0.04 1.98 -1.95
N VAL A 7 -0.34 1.10 -1.01
CA VAL A 7 -0.87 1.48 0.29
C VAL A 7 -0.20 0.71 1.41
N TYR A 8 -0.03 1.37 2.55
CA TYR A 8 0.64 0.83 3.72
C TYR A 8 -0.39 0.50 4.80
N GLU A 9 -0.47 -0.77 5.16
CA GLU A 9 -1.11 -1.20 6.40
C GLU A 9 -0.20 -0.82 7.57
N LEU A 10 -0.63 0.15 8.37
CA LEU A 10 0.08 0.53 9.58
C LEU A 10 -0.27 -0.41 10.74
N SER A 11 0.73 -0.80 11.52
CA SER A 11 0.48 -1.62 12.72
C SER A 11 -0.46 -0.90 13.68
N LYS A 12 -1.42 -1.62 14.29
CA LYS A 12 -2.26 -1.04 15.33
C LYS A 12 -1.34 -0.69 16.50
N ALA A 13 -1.20 0.61 16.79
CA ALA A 13 -0.46 1.09 17.96
C ALA A 13 -0.89 0.26 19.17
N VAL A 14 0.00 -0.62 19.65
CA VAL A 14 -0.25 -1.32 20.89
C VAL A 14 -0.34 -0.22 21.95
N ALA A 15 -1.37 -0.26 22.80
CA ALA A 15 -1.63 0.77 23.81
C ALA A 15 -0.60 0.77 24.96
N THR A 16 0.67 0.47 24.66
CA THR A 16 1.80 0.76 25.53
C THR A 16 2.24 2.17 25.19
N ARG A 17 2.31 3.03 26.20
CA ARG A 17 2.61 4.46 26.13
C ARG A 17 3.89 4.73 25.33
N VAL A 18 3.77 5.00 24.03
CA VAL A 18 4.85 5.54 23.19
C VAL A 18 4.57 7.03 23.00
N PRO A 19 5.57 7.93 23.10
CA PRO A 19 5.35 9.36 22.93
C PRO A 19 4.72 9.66 21.56
N ARG A 20 3.80 10.62 21.60
CA ARG A 20 3.01 11.14 20.48
C ARG A 20 3.95 11.75 19.42
N GLY A 21 4.42 10.94 18.47
CA GLY A 21 5.31 11.42 17.42
C GLY A 21 6.00 10.35 16.57
N GLU A 22 5.96 9.08 16.97
CA GLU A 22 6.62 8.01 16.21
C GLU A 22 5.69 7.44 15.13
N GLU A 23 6.19 7.50 13.90
CA GLU A 23 5.62 6.95 12.68
C GLU A 23 5.19 5.49 12.96
N ARG A 24 3.90 5.18 12.76
CA ARG A 24 3.43 3.81 13.02
C ARG A 24 4.15 2.89 12.05
N PRO A 25 4.84 1.83 12.51
CA PRO A 25 5.60 0.99 11.60
C PRO A 25 4.67 0.36 10.56
N VAL A 26 5.10 0.41 9.30
CA VAL A 26 4.42 -0.27 8.19
C VAL A 26 4.44 -1.77 8.46
N ARG A 27 3.26 -2.34 8.67
CA ARG A 27 3.07 -3.75 8.92
C ARG A 27 3.03 -4.54 7.63
N ARG A 28 2.37 -3.98 6.61
CA ARG A 28 2.27 -4.64 5.31
C ARG A 28 2.07 -3.66 4.17
N VAL A 29 2.64 -3.95 3.02
CA VAL A 29 2.46 -3.19 1.79
C VAL A 29 1.49 -3.91 0.87
N HIS A 30 0.52 -3.18 0.36
CA HIS A 30 -0.54 -3.70 -0.49
C HIS A 30 -0.63 -2.88 -1.79
N ALA A 31 -1.04 -3.55 -2.86
CA ALA A 31 -1.42 -2.90 -4.11
C ALA A 31 -2.92 -2.60 -4.08
N ALA A 32 -3.31 -1.41 -4.49
CA ALA A 32 -4.72 -1.03 -4.65
C ALA A 32 -4.94 -0.38 -6.03
N PRO A 33 -6.00 -0.74 -6.76
CA PRO A 33 -6.37 -0.01 -7.95
C PRO A 33 -6.78 1.42 -7.59
N THR A 34 -6.56 2.35 -8.51
CA THR A 34 -7.05 3.73 -8.43
C THR A 34 -8.58 3.79 -8.42
N ALA A 35 -9.12 4.79 -7.74
CA ALA A 35 -10.55 5.05 -7.73
C ALA A 35 -11.01 5.54 -9.10
N PRO A 36 -12.16 5.08 -9.62
CA PRO A 36 -12.71 5.57 -10.88
C PRO A 36 -12.89 7.09 -10.85
N GLY A 37 -12.24 7.81 -11.76
CA GLY A 37 -12.28 9.27 -11.83
C GLY A 37 -11.30 10.01 -10.90
N ALA A 38 -10.50 9.30 -10.12
CA ALA A 38 -9.47 9.88 -9.24
C ALA A 38 -8.16 9.06 -9.31
N PRO A 39 -7.25 9.36 -10.27
CA PRO A 39 -6.02 8.59 -10.48
C PRO A 39 -4.99 8.71 -9.35
N THR A 40 -5.19 9.67 -8.44
CA THR A 40 -4.34 9.86 -7.25
C THR A 40 -4.95 9.29 -5.97
N ALA A 41 -6.18 8.76 -6.04
CA ALA A 41 -6.86 8.17 -4.90
C ALA A 41 -6.96 6.66 -5.07
N THR A 42 -6.78 5.92 -3.98
CA THR A 42 -6.96 4.48 -3.98
C THR A 42 -8.44 4.14 -4.00
N GLY A 43 -8.80 3.10 -4.75
CA GLY A 43 -10.11 2.48 -4.70
C GLY A 43 -10.42 1.92 -3.31
N PRO A 44 -11.67 1.49 -3.07
CA PRO A 44 -12.14 1.10 -1.74
C PRO A 44 -11.47 -0.17 -1.20
N ARG A 45 -10.84 -0.96 -2.08
CA ARG A 45 -10.19 -2.22 -1.71
C ARG A 45 -8.87 -2.39 -2.44
N THR A 46 -7.91 -2.99 -1.75
CA THR A 46 -6.66 -3.53 -2.30
C THR A 46 -6.94 -4.72 -3.22
N LEU A 47 -5.93 -5.14 -4.01
CA LEU A 47 -6.01 -6.34 -4.85
C LEU A 47 -6.29 -7.61 -4.03
N CYS A 48 -5.77 -7.68 -2.81
CA CYS A 48 -6.05 -8.79 -1.89
C CYS A 48 -7.41 -8.70 -1.16
N GLY A 49 -8.23 -7.71 -1.49
CA GLY A 49 -9.57 -7.53 -0.92
C GLY A 49 -9.64 -6.84 0.45
N LYS A 50 -8.52 -6.38 1.02
CA LYS A 50 -8.53 -5.53 2.22
C LYS A 50 -9.01 -4.11 1.92
N ASP A 51 -9.65 -3.52 2.91
CA ASP A 51 -10.13 -2.14 2.88
C ASP A 51 -8.96 -1.14 2.96
N THR A 52 -8.95 -0.15 2.08
CA THR A 52 -7.91 0.89 1.99
C THR A 52 -8.15 2.07 2.93
N PHE A 53 -9.33 2.19 3.53
CA PHE A 53 -9.75 3.36 4.30
C PHE A 53 -8.96 3.53 5.60
N ALA A 54 -8.46 2.42 6.15
CA ALA A 54 -7.60 2.39 7.33
C ALA A 54 -6.10 2.32 7.01
N MET A 55 -5.73 2.40 5.72
CA MET A 55 -4.36 2.31 5.24
C MET A 55 -3.83 3.69 4.89
N GLU A 56 -2.51 3.84 4.96
CA GLU A 56 -1.85 5.07 4.51
C GLU A 56 -1.58 4.98 3.01
N THR A 57 -2.06 5.96 2.26
CA THR A 57 -1.79 6.08 0.84
C THR A 57 -0.40 6.66 0.65
N THR A 58 0.47 5.95 -0.08
CA THR A 58 1.76 6.52 -0.46
C THR A 58 1.64 7.27 -1.78
N CYS A 59 2.50 8.27 -1.98
CA CYS A 59 2.69 8.93 -3.27
C CYS A 59 3.45 8.05 -4.28
N TRP A 60 3.88 6.85 -3.89
CA TRP A 60 4.52 5.91 -4.79
C TRP A 60 3.57 5.45 -5.90
N LYS A 61 3.95 5.75 -7.14
CA LYS A 61 3.22 5.32 -8.34
C LYS A 61 4.08 4.38 -9.17
N PRO A 62 3.73 3.09 -9.23
CA PRO A 62 4.33 2.12 -10.14
C PRO A 62 4.34 2.60 -11.60
N SER A 63 3.31 3.32 -12.04
CA SER A 63 3.22 3.88 -13.39
C SER A 63 4.38 4.83 -13.74
N GLU A 64 4.97 5.51 -12.75
CA GLU A 64 6.12 6.41 -12.94
C GLU A 64 7.45 5.64 -12.97
N HIS A 65 7.43 4.38 -12.54
CA HIS A 65 8.60 3.49 -12.46
C HIS A 65 8.32 2.13 -13.14
N PRO A 66 8.04 2.10 -14.45
CA PRO A 66 7.64 0.88 -15.17
C PRO A 66 8.74 -0.20 -15.23
N GLU A 67 10.00 0.18 -15.01
CA GLU A 67 11.17 -0.72 -15.01
C GLU A 67 11.53 -1.22 -13.59
N THR A 68 10.78 -0.79 -12.57
CA THR A 68 11.00 -1.16 -11.16
C THR A 68 9.79 -1.92 -10.63
N HIS A 69 9.97 -2.61 -9.52
CA HIS A 69 8.89 -3.25 -8.80
C HIS A 69 7.77 -2.26 -8.45
N TRP A 70 6.56 -2.78 -8.35
CA TRP A 70 5.39 -1.99 -7.96
C TRP A 70 5.48 -1.47 -6.52
N TYR A 71 6.47 -1.88 -5.74
CA TYR A 71 6.71 -1.48 -4.37
C TYR A 71 8.08 -0.79 -4.20
N PRO A 72 8.24 0.07 -3.17
CA PRO A 72 9.55 0.58 -2.79
C PRO A 72 10.40 -0.52 -2.17
N GLU A 73 11.68 -0.60 -2.55
CA GLU A 73 12.62 -1.65 -2.11
C GLU A 73 12.75 -1.77 -0.58
N GLU A 74 12.62 -0.64 0.14
CA GLU A 74 12.68 -0.59 1.61
C GLU A 74 11.60 -1.46 2.29
N TYR A 75 10.50 -1.73 1.58
CA TYR A 75 9.37 -2.52 2.07
C TYR A 75 9.26 -3.93 1.47
N ALA A 76 10.26 -4.39 0.71
CA ALA A 76 10.25 -5.70 0.07
C ALA A 76 9.99 -6.86 1.06
N SER A 77 10.43 -6.72 2.32
CA SER A 77 10.26 -7.74 3.37
C SER A 77 8.84 -7.78 3.97
N VAL A 78 8.02 -6.75 3.76
CA VAL A 78 6.67 -6.63 4.35
C VAL A 78 5.58 -6.59 3.27
N LEU A 79 5.87 -7.09 2.08
CA LEU A 79 4.88 -7.18 1.02
C LEU A 79 3.73 -8.13 1.39
N CYS A 80 2.55 -7.80 0.88
CA CYS A 80 1.45 -8.75 0.88
C CYS A 80 1.68 -9.76 -0.25
N PRO A 81 1.89 -11.06 0.07
CA PRO A 81 2.19 -12.07 -0.95
C PRO A 81 1.03 -12.28 -1.93
N ASP A 82 -0.20 -11.95 -1.53
CA ASP A 82 -1.37 -12.04 -2.39
C ASP A 82 -1.41 -10.89 -3.41
N CYS A 83 -1.12 -9.65 -2.98
CA CYS A 83 -0.97 -8.53 -3.92
C CYS A 83 0.24 -8.72 -4.84
N ASP A 84 1.35 -9.21 -4.31
CA ASP A 84 2.55 -9.50 -5.07
C ASP A 84 2.28 -10.57 -6.14
N ALA A 85 1.65 -11.68 -5.76
CA ALA A 85 1.27 -12.72 -6.69
C ALA A 85 0.39 -12.19 -7.83
N VAL A 86 -0.58 -11.31 -7.58
CA VAL A 86 -1.44 -10.70 -8.62
C VAL A 86 -0.66 -9.76 -9.54
N MET A 87 0.33 -9.03 -9.03
CA MET A 87 1.14 -8.08 -9.82
C MET A 87 2.17 -8.78 -10.71
N GLU A 88 2.58 -9.99 -10.35
CA GLU A 88 3.50 -10.84 -11.14
C GLU A 88 2.76 -11.67 -12.21
N THR A 89 1.42 -11.59 -12.34
CA THR A 89 0.62 -12.30 -13.37
C THR A 89 0.30 -11.41 -14.57
#